data_AF-A0A3C1XBY7-F1
#
_entry.id   AF-A0A3C1XBY7-F1
#
_cell.length_a   1.000
_cell.length_b   1.000
_cell.length_c   1.000
_cell.angle_alpha   90.00
_cell.angle_beta   90.00
_cell.angle_gamma   90.00
#
_symmetry.space_group_name_H-M   'P 1'
#
loop_
_entity.id
_entity.type
_entity.pdbx_description
1 polymer ?
#
loop_
_entity_poly.entity_id
_entity_poly.type
_entity_poly.pdbx_seq_one_letter_code
_entity_poly.pdbx_strand_id
1 'polypeptide(L)'
;MLSYLHAIQIGVLLFFIFFLISLIPYMIVQYRKYGRVNPWRFFVNFSFILYLVCAYAMTIFPLPNVEQVAQMTGPKQNLVPLEFVRQFIAYNPLELSDKSTWILALKAPTFIQPFFNLLLTLPFGIYLRYLFKRSFSQSFVLSFLLTLSFEFLQRSALFGLYPRPYRLFDVDDLLLNTAGSLIGFGIACLLVKVLPDLDIQQPLPVQVGMIRRSIAFGVDIILMEIIAAFVPHFYMALLIVFVAVPLLFRGTFGQKLLKIKIEAGR
;
A
#
# COMPACT_ATOMS: atom_id res chain seq x y z
N MET A 1 -2.07 -23.69 2.46
CA MET A 1 -0.86 -23.09 1.84
C MET A 1 -1.17 -22.56 0.44
N LEU A 2 -1.81 -23.33 -0.44
CA LEU A 2 -2.25 -22.89 -1.79
C LEU A 2 -3.13 -21.63 -1.78
N SER A 3 -4.05 -21.51 -0.83
CA SER A 3 -4.94 -20.34 -0.69
C SER A 3 -4.19 -19.03 -0.43
N TYR A 4 -3.17 -19.06 0.43
CA TYR A 4 -2.34 -17.89 0.73
C TYR A 4 -1.48 -17.46 -0.48
N LEU A 5 -0.94 -18.44 -1.22
CA LEU A 5 -0.18 -18.17 -2.43
C LEU A 5 -1.04 -17.49 -3.49
N HIS A 6 -2.28 -17.93 -3.66
CA HIS A 6 -3.24 -17.32 -4.58
C HIS A 6 -3.57 -15.87 -4.20
N ALA A 7 -3.78 -15.58 -2.91
CA ALA A 7 -4.00 -14.23 -2.44
C ALA A 7 -2.81 -13.30 -2.73
N ILE A 8 -1.58 -13.78 -2.53
CA ILE A 8 -0.36 -13.04 -2.84
C ILE A 8 -0.24 -12.78 -4.35
N GLN A 9 -0.54 -13.78 -5.19
CA GLN A 9 -0.54 -13.61 -6.65
C GLN A 9 -1.51 -12.52 -7.11
N ILE A 10 -2.74 -12.52 -6.58
CA ILE A 10 -3.71 -11.46 -6.84
C ILE A 10 -3.16 -10.10 -6.39
N GLY A 11 -2.59 -10.03 -5.19
CA GLY A 11 -1.98 -8.80 -4.67
C GLY A 11 -0.88 -8.25 -5.58
N VAL A 12 0.00 -9.12 -6.09
CA VAL A 12 1.07 -8.75 -7.02
C VAL A 12 0.52 -8.27 -8.36
N LEU A 13 -0.52 -8.91 -8.89
CA LEU A 13 -1.17 -8.47 -10.13
C LEU A 13 -1.82 -7.08 -9.96
N LEU A 14 -2.55 -6.89 -8.87
CA LEU A 14 -3.16 -5.59 -8.53
C LEU A 14 -2.10 -4.52 -8.31
N PHE A 15 -0.93 -4.86 -7.75
CA PHE A 15 0.17 -3.93 -7.57
C PHE A 15 0.58 -3.29 -8.90
N PHE A 16 0.66 -4.02 -10.02
CA PHE A 16 1.03 -3.42 -11.31
C PHE A 16 0.02 -2.37 -11.77
N ILE A 17 -1.28 -2.57 -11.50
CA ILE A 17 -2.33 -1.58 -11.79
C ILE A 17 -2.11 -0.33 -10.94
N PHE A 18 -1.96 -0.49 -9.63
CA PHE A 18 -1.71 0.65 -8.73
C PHE A 18 -0.38 1.35 -9.02
N PHE A 19 0.65 0.59 -9.40
CA PHE A 19 1.95 1.10 -9.82
C PHE A 19 1.79 2.03 -11.03
N LEU A 20 1.12 1.57 -12.09
CA LEU A 20 0.95 2.35 -13.32
C LEU A 20 0.15 3.63 -13.07
N ILE A 21 -0.96 3.54 -12.31
CA ILE A 21 -1.80 4.68 -11.97
C ILE A 21 -1.04 5.70 -11.11
N SER A 22 -0.23 5.24 -10.16
CA SER A 22 0.48 6.12 -9.22
C SER A 22 1.82 6.63 -9.74
N LEU A 23 2.39 6.03 -10.80
CA LEU A 23 3.71 6.38 -11.33
C LEU A 23 3.77 7.85 -11.77
N ILE A 24 2.89 8.29 -12.66
CA ILE A 24 2.90 9.67 -13.17
C ILE A 24 2.68 10.68 -12.04
N PRO A 25 1.64 10.56 -11.19
CA PRO A 25 1.46 11.43 -10.02
C PRO A 25 2.68 11.48 -9.10
N TYR A 26 3.27 10.32 -8.78
CA TYR A 26 4.47 10.24 -7.95
C TYR A 26 5.62 11.02 -8.56
N MET A 27 5.92 10.79 -9.85
CA MET A 27 7.01 11.46 -10.55
C MET A 27 6.80 12.98 -10.59
N ILE A 28 5.56 13.44 -10.81
CA ILE A 28 5.21 14.87 -10.77
C ILE A 28 5.52 15.46 -9.39
N VAL A 29 5.07 14.82 -8.31
CA VAL A 29 5.32 15.30 -6.94
C VAL A 29 6.81 15.32 -6.63
N GLN A 30 7.56 14.27 -7.00
CA GLN A 30 9.00 14.20 -6.76
C GLN A 30 9.74 15.32 -7.49
N TYR A 31 9.49 15.52 -8.79
CA TYR A 31 10.16 16.58 -9.55
C TYR A 31 9.72 17.98 -9.11
N ARG A 32 8.47 18.19 -8.69
CA ARG A 32 8.02 19.51 -8.23
C ARG A 32 8.57 19.91 -6.87
N LYS A 33 8.67 18.95 -5.94
CA LYS A 33 9.10 19.18 -4.56
C LYS A 33 10.62 19.04 -4.38
N TYR A 34 11.25 18.07 -5.04
CA TYR A 34 12.67 17.75 -4.86
C TYR A 34 13.53 18.02 -6.10
N GLY A 35 12.91 18.30 -7.27
CA GLY A 35 13.61 18.56 -8.54
C GLY A 35 14.27 17.33 -9.18
N ARG A 36 14.23 16.17 -8.51
CA ARG A 36 14.75 14.88 -8.94
C ARG A 36 13.95 13.74 -8.32
N VAL A 37 14.20 12.53 -8.79
CA VAL A 37 13.63 11.31 -8.22
C VAL A 37 14.76 10.54 -7.56
N ASN A 38 14.68 10.39 -6.24
CA ASN A 38 15.62 9.54 -5.49
C ASN A 38 15.24 8.06 -5.73
N PRO A 39 16.14 7.21 -6.28
CA PRO A 39 15.83 5.81 -6.58
C PRO A 39 15.46 4.99 -5.34
N TRP A 40 16.12 5.26 -4.21
CA TRP A 40 15.80 4.59 -2.95
C TRP A 40 14.42 4.99 -2.44
N ARG A 41 14.09 6.29 -2.51
CA ARG A 41 12.74 6.76 -2.18
C ARG A 41 11.68 6.17 -3.10
N PHE A 42 11.96 6.07 -4.40
CA PHE A 42 11.10 5.40 -5.36
C PHE A 42 10.84 3.95 -4.92
N PHE A 43 11.90 3.18 -4.69
CA PHE A 43 11.79 1.80 -4.24
C PHE A 43 10.93 1.67 -2.97
N VAL A 44 11.21 2.46 -1.92
CA VAL A 44 10.49 2.41 -0.64
C VAL A 44 9.00 2.78 -0.78
N ASN A 45 8.66 3.73 -1.65
CA ASN A 45 7.24 4.09 -1.89
C ASN A 45 6.49 2.97 -2.62
N PHE A 46 7.10 2.37 -3.64
CA PHE A 46 6.45 1.31 -4.40
C PHE A 46 6.44 -0.04 -3.66
N SER A 47 7.44 -0.31 -2.83
CA SER A 47 7.40 -1.45 -1.89
C SER A 47 6.31 -1.28 -0.84
N PHE A 48 6.03 -0.04 -0.41
CA PHE A 48 4.88 0.26 0.47
C PHE A 48 3.54 -0.01 -0.22
N ILE A 49 3.37 0.41 -1.48
CA ILE A 49 2.15 0.12 -2.26
C ILE A 49 1.99 -1.39 -2.44
N LEU A 50 3.03 -2.10 -2.87
CA LEU A 50 3.01 -3.56 -3.00
C LEU A 50 2.61 -4.23 -1.68
N TYR A 51 3.24 -3.82 -0.58
CA TYR A 51 2.93 -4.30 0.76
C TYR A 51 1.44 -4.12 1.09
N LEU A 52 0.91 -2.90 0.96
CA LEU A 52 -0.49 -2.62 1.29
C LEU A 52 -1.44 -3.45 0.45
N VAL A 53 -1.23 -3.51 -0.86
CA VAL A 53 -2.09 -4.28 -1.77
C VAL A 53 -2.06 -5.77 -1.42
N CYS A 54 -0.88 -6.33 -1.16
CA CYS A 54 -0.76 -7.72 -0.70
C CYS A 54 -1.40 -7.95 0.67
N ALA A 55 -1.29 -7.01 1.60
CA ALA A 55 -1.93 -7.12 2.91
C ALA A 55 -3.46 -7.18 2.78
N TYR A 56 -4.06 -6.28 2.01
CA TYR A 56 -5.49 -6.33 1.70
C TYR A 56 -5.89 -7.60 0.95
N ALA A 57 -5.07 -8.05 -0.01
CA ALA A 57 -5.37 -9.28 -0.73
C ALA A 57 -5.38 -10.50 0.21
N MET A 58 -4.41 -10.61 1.13
CA MET A 58 -4.36 -11.70 2.11
C MET A 58 -5.52 -11.66 3.11
N THR A 59 -5.99 -10.47 3.50
CA THR A 59 -7.14 -10.34 4.42
C THR A 59 -8.48 -10.53 3.72
N ILE A 60 -8.57 -10.37 2.40
CA ILE A 60 -9.83 -10.54 1.65
C ILE A 60 -9.96 -11.95 1.07
N PHE A 61 -8.89 -12.47 0.45
CA PHE A 61 -8.92 -13.72 -0.31
C PHE A 61 -8.54 -14.95 0.54
N PRO A 62 -8.96 -16.16 0.12
CA PRO A 62 -9.86 -16.44 -1.00
C PRO A 62 -11.33 -16.09 -0.67
N LEU A 63 -12.07 -15.69 -1.70
CA LEU A 63 -13.51 -15.48 -1.58
C LEU A 63 -14.23 -16.85 -1.65
N PRO A 64 -15.01 -17.24 -0.63
CA PRO A 64 -15.74 -18.50 -0.64
C PRO A 64 -16.95 -18.44 -1.59
N ASN A 65 -17.52 -19.60 -1.92
CA ASN A 65 -18.75 -19.66 -2.72
C ASN A 65 -19.92 -19.06 -1.92
N VAL A 66 -20.75 -18.22 -2.57
CA VAL A 66 -21.88 -17.53 -1.95
C VAL A 66 -22.89 -18.50 -1.32
N GLU A 67 -23.19 -19.63 -1.97
CA GLU A 67 -24.13 -20.64 -1.47
C GLU A 67 -23.62 -21.28 -0.17
N GLN A 68 -22.31 -21.54 -0.08
CA GLN A 68 -21.70 -22.07 1.14
C GLN A 68 -21.81 -21.06 2.29
N VAL A 69 -21.59 -19.77 2.02
CA VAL A 69 -21.73 -18.70 3.01
C VAL A 69 -23.18 -18.56 3.48
N ALA A 70 -24.15 -18.72 2.58
CA ALA A 70 -25.59 -18.65 2.92
C ALA A 70 -26.00 -19.74 3.92
N GLN A 71 -25.36 -20.91 3.86
CA GLN A 71 -25.65 -22.04 4.75
C GLN A 71 -24.93 -21.96 6.12
N MET A 72 -24.01 -21.01 6.32
CA MET A 72 -23.29 -20.87 7.58
C MET A 72 -24.23 -20.43 8.71
N THR A 73 -24.14 -21.10 9.87
CA THR A 73 -24.94 -20.79 11.07
C THR A 73 -24.12 -20.25 12.26
N GLY A 74 -22.78 -20.40 12.23
CA GLY A 74 -21.87 -20.04 13.32
C GLY A 74 -21.84 -18.55 13.70
N PRO A 75 -21.14 -18.18 14.80
CA PRO A 75 -21.09 -16.81 15.28
C PRO A 75 -20.58 -15.82 14.22
N LYS A 76 -21.07 -14.57 14.25
CA LYS A 76 -20.65 -13.52 13.30
C LYS A 76 -19.50 -12.68 13.83
N GLN A 77 -19.27 -12.68 15.14
CA GLN A 77 -18.35 -11.77 15.82
C GLN A 77 -17.74 -12.45 17.06
N ASN A 78 -16.47 -12.18 17.32
CA ASN A 78 -15.80 -12.39 18.59
C ASN A 78 -15.44 -11.02 19.16
N LEU A 79 -16.06 -10.68 20.30
CA LEU A 79 -15.84 -9.42 21.00
C LEU A 79 -15.11 -9.63 22.32
N VAL A 80 -14.67 -10.85 22.63
CA VAL A 80 -13.95 -11.18 23.85
C VAL A 80 -12.47 -10.85 23.63
N PRO A 81 -11.90 -9.84 24.31
CA PRO A 81 -10.50 -9.52 24.15
C PRO A 81 -9.62 -10.59 24.82
N LEU A 82 -8.45 -10.82 24.22
CA LEU A 82 -7.43 -11.79 24.62
C LEU A 82 -7.92 -13.24 24.60
N GLU A 83 -8.92 -13.54 23.76
CA GLU A 83 -9.36 -14.91 23.53
C GLU A 83 -8.24 -15.74 22.90
N PHE A 84 -7.42 -15.15 22.02
CA PHE A 84 -6.24 -15.83 21.46
C PHE A 84 -5.29 -16.39 22.55
N VAL A 85 -5.14 -15.68 23.69
CA VAL A 85 -4.31 -16.13 24.82
C VAL A 85 -4.97 -17.32 25.52
N ARG A 86 -6.28 -17.25 25.75
CA ARG A 86 -7.05 -18.34 26.37
C ARG A 86 -7.00 -19.60 25.52
N GLN A 87 -7.17 -19.44 24.21
CA GLN A 87 -7.08 -20.53 23.24
C GLN A 87 -5.67 -21.13 23.18
N PHE A 88 -4.62 -20.29 23.26
CA PHE A 88 -3.25 -20.78 23.36
C PHE A 88 -3.04 -21.61 24.62
N ILE A 89 -3.45 -21.12 25.79
CA ILE A 89 -3.26 -21.86 27.06
C ILE A 89 -4.08 -23.16 27.08
N ALA A 90 -5.30 -23.15 26.54
CA ALA A 90 -6.20 -24.30 26.60
C ALA A 90 -5.87 -25.40 25.59
N TYR A 91 -5.38 -25.03 24.39
CA TYR A 91 -5.32 -25.96 23.25
C TYR A 91 -3.93 -26.06 22.57
N ASN A 92 -2.95 -25.24 22.96
CA ASN A 92 -1.61 -25.37 22.42
C ASN A 92 -0.87 -26.54 23.10
N PRO A 93 -0.17 -27.41 22.34
CA PRO A 93 0.53 -28.57 22.91
C PRO A 93 1.83 -28.21 23.65
N LEU A 94 2.10 -26.94 23.93
CA LEU A 94 3.36 -26.49 24.55
C LEU A 94 3.50 -27.00 25.99
N GLU A 95 4.50 -27.84 26.21
CA GLU A 95 4.98 -28.21 27.54
C GLU A 95 6.39 -27.64 27.76
N LEU A 96 6.54 -26.75 28.74
CA LEU A 96 7.83 -26.08 29.00
C LEU A 96 8.94 -27.05 29.43
N SER A 97 8.56 -28.15 30.09
CA SER A 97 9.47 -29.23 30.51
C SER A 97 9.92 -30.14 29.37
N ASP A 98 9.15 -30.25 28.30
CA ASP A 98 9.46 -31.12 27.17
C ASP A 98 9.71 -30.31 25.89
N LYS A 99 10.99 -30.20 25.52
CA LYS A 99 11.45 -29.51 24.31
C LYS A 99 10.90 -30.13 23.02
N SER A 100 10.50 -31.40 23.04
CA SER A 100 9.92 -32.07 21.86
C SER A 100 8.62 -31.39 21.41
N THR A 101 7.87 -30.80 22.35
CA THR A 101 6.59 -30.13 22.11
C THR A 101 6.73 -28.73 21.50
N TRP A 102 7.89 -28.08 21.61
CA TRP A 102 8.05 -26.67 21.26
C TRP A 102 7.86 -26.40 19.77
N ILE A 103 8.39 -27.29 18.92
CA ILE A 103 8.22 -27.17 17.46
C ILE A 103 6.75 -27.41 17.08
N LEU A 104 6.07 -28.34 17.77
CA LEU A 104 4.64 -28.60 17.55
C LEU A 104 3.80 -27.40 18.00
N ALA A 105 4.14 -26.78 19.12
CA ALA A 105 3.50 -25.58 19.64
C ALA A 105 3.58 -24.38 18.67
N LEU A 106 4.75 -24.16 18.05
CA LEU A 106 4.95 -23.13 17.03
C LEU A 106 4.21 -23.42 15.71
N LYS A 107 3.89 -24.69 15.45
CA LYS A 107 3.09 -25.11 14.29
C LYS A 107 1.59 -25.15 14.58
N ALA A 108 1.18 -24.98 15.83
CA ALA A 108 -0.22 -25.03 16.21
C ALA A 108 -0.98 -23.79 15.67
N PRO A 109 -2.24 -23.93 15.23
CA PRO A 109 -3.05 -22.80 14.78
C PRO A 109 -3.17 -21.68 15.81
N THR A 110 -3.21 -22.03 17.09
CA THR A 110 -3.28 -21.09 18.23
C THR A 110 -2.06 -20.19 18.35
N PHE A 111 -0.92 -20.55 17.74
CA PHE A 111 0.25 -19.70 17.61
C PHE A 111 0.32 -19.02 16.23
N ILE A 112 0.17 -19.82 15.17
CA ILE A 112 0.35 -19.36 13.78
C ILE A 112 -0.58 -18.17 13.48
N GLN A 113 -1.88 -18.28 13.77
CA GLN A 113 -2.82 -17.22 13.40
C GLN A 113 -2.50 -15.88 14.08
N PRO A 114 -2.34 -15.80 15.42
CA PRO A 114 -1.95 -14.54 16.07
C PRO A 114 -0.60 -14.01 15.61
N PHE A 115 0.38 -14.89 15.42
CA PHE A 115 1.73 -14.52 14.97
C PHE A 115 1.72 -13.92 13.56
N PHE A 116 0.96 -14.49 12.63
CA PHE A 116 0.87 -13.96 11.27
C PHE A 116 0.07 -12.65 11.20
N ASN A 117 -0.91 -12.43 12.07
CA ASN A 117 -1.57 -11.12 12.19
C ASN A 117 -0.58 -10.03 12.64
N LEU A 118 0.21 -10.32 13.68
CA LEU A 118 1.32 -9.45 14.10
C LEU A 118 2.28 -9.17 12.92
N LEU A 119 2.70 -10.21 12.20
CA LEU A 119 3.67 -10.10 11.11
C LEU A 119 3.12 -9.34 9.88
N LEU A 120 1.83 -9.52 9.58
CA LEU A 120 1.15 -8.89 8.45
C LEU A 120 1.22 -7.37 8.51
N THR A 121 1.16 -6.80 9.71
CA THR A 121 1.07 -5.36 9.95
C THR A 121 2.38 -4.74 10.43
N LEU A 122 3.35 -5.56 10.81
CA LEU A 122 4.70 -5.11 11.18
C LEU A 122 5.33 -4.18 10.13
N PRO A 123 5.32 -4.49 8.80
CA PRO A 123 5.89 -3.59 7.81
C PRO A 123 5.21 -2.21 7.79
N PHE A 124 3.90 -2.13 8.06
CA PHE A 124 3.17 -0.86 8.09
C PHE A 124 3.80 0.12 9.09
N GLY A 125 4.06 -0.35 10.31
CA GLY A 125 4.75 0.44 11.34
C GLY A 125 6.13 0.92 10.90
N ILE A 126 6.87 0.06 10.19
CA ILE A 126 8.18 0.44 9.62
C ILE A 126 8.02 1.60 8.64
N TYR A 127 7.08 1.50 7.70
CA TYR A 127 6.83 2.55 6.72
C TYR A 127 6.33 3.84 7.37
N LEU A 128 5.46 3.77 8.38
CA LEU A 128 4.98 4.96 9.09
C LEU A 128 6.13 5.75 9.71
N ARG A 129 7.09 5.07 10.33
CA ARG A 129 8.27 5.73 10.91
C ARG A 129 9.26 6.19 9.85
N TYR A 130 9.61 5.31 8.91
CA TYR A 130 10.71 5.53 7.97
C TYR A 130 10.30 6.42 6.78
N LEU A 131 9.21 6.07 6.09
CA LEU A 131 8.74 6.78 4.90
C LEU A 131 7.93 8.03 5.25
N PHE A 132 7.01 7.93 6.22
CA PHE A 132 6.07 9.01 6.55
C PHE A 132 6.48 9.85 7.77
N LYS A 133 7.57 9.48 8.45
CA LYS A 133 8.13 10.20 9.61
C LYS A 133 7.09 10.48 10.72
N ARG A 134 6.14 9.56 10.92
CA ARG A 134 5.05 9.71 11.90
C ARG A 134 5.55 9.53 13.35
N SER A 135 4.85 10.19 14.28
CA SER A 135 5.06 10.00 15.72
C SER A 135 4.42 8.70 16.20
N PHE A 136 4.76 8.25 17.41
CA PHE A 136 4.18 7.04 18.00
C PHE A 136 2.65 7.09 18.04
N SER A 137 2.07 8.20 18.52
CA SER A 137 0.61 8.37 18.60
C SER A 137 -0.06 8.35 17.23
N GLN A 138 0.56 8.98 16.23
CA GLN A 138 0.05 8.92 14.85
C GLN A 138 0.12 7.50 14.31
N SER A 139 1.21 6.78 14.57
CA SER A 139 1.37 5.39 14.16
C SER A 139 0.33 4.49 14.82
N PHE A 140 0.08 4.65 16.12
CA PHE A 140 -0.98 3.94 16.82
C PHE A 140 -2.35 4.13 16.15
N VAL A 141 -2.75 5.39 15.93
CA VAL A 141 -4.05 5.71 15.32
C VAL A 141 -4.14 5.16 13.90
N LEU A 142 -3.11 5.36 13.07
CA LEU A 142 -3.10 4.88 11.68
C LEU A 142 -3.12 3.35 11.60
N SER A 143 -2.41 2.66 12.50
CA SER A 143 -2.40 1.19 12.58
C SER A 143 -3.73 0.62 13.03
N PHE A 144 -4.37 1.27 14.01
CA PHE A 144 -5.71 0.91 14.42
C PHE A 144 -6.70 1.10 13.26
N LEU A 145 -6.62 2.24 12.54
CA LEU A 145 -7.49 2.50 11.38
C LEU A 145 -7.25 1.53 10.22
N LEU A 146 -6.00 1.16 9.94
CA LEU A 146 -5.67 0.14 8.94
C LEU A 146 -6.27 -1.21 9.32
N THR A 147 -6.18 -1.59 10.59
CA THR A 147 -6.75 -2.89 10.98
C THR A 147 -8.28 -2.83 10.97
N LEU A 148 -8.85 -1.72 11.41
CA LEU A 148 -10.29 -1.51 11.36
C LEU A 148 -10.81 -1.56 9.92
N SER A 149 -10.05 -1.12 8.92
CA SER A 149 -10.45 -1.24 7.52
C SER A 149 -10.47 -2.69 7.03
N PHE A 150 -9.54 -3.55 7.48
CA PHE A 150 -9.58 -4.99 7.18
C PHE A 150 -10.86 -5.62 7.72
N GLU A 151 -11.14 -5.39 9.00
CA GLU A 151 -12.33 -5.90 9.67
C GLU A 151 -13.62 -5.36 9.05
N PHE A 152 -13.64 -4.06 8.70
CA PHE A 152 -14.82 -3.44 8.08
C PHE A 152 -15.10 -4.03 6.69
N LEU A 153 -14.08 -4.25 5.87
CA LEU A 153 -14.24 -4.88 4.56
C LEU A 153 -14.82 -6.29 4.69
N GLN A 154 -14.29 -7.10 5.60
CA GLN A 154 -14.80 -8.46 5.85
C GLN A 154 -16.22 -8.45 6.42
N ARG A 155 -16.48 -7.60 7.42
CA ARG A 155 -17.80 -7.48 8.08
C ARG A 155 -18.86 -6.92 7.15
N SER A 156 -18.49 -6.05 6.21
CA SER A 156 -19.41 -5.58 5.18
C SER A 156 -19.89 -6.70 4.25
N ALA A 157 -19.24 -7.88 4.33
CA ALA A 157 -19.40 -9.01 3.41
C ALA A 157 -19.33 -8.52 1.95
N LEU A 158 -18.33 -7.65 1.75
CA LEU A 158 -18.03 -6.80 0.61
C LEU A 158 -19.26 -6.17 -0.02
N PHE A 159 -19.83 -5.21 0.72
CA PHE A 159 -20.89 -4.31 0.27
C PHE A 159 -22.16 -5.02 -0.23
N GLY A 160 -22.53 -6.14 0.40
CA GLY A 160 -23.76 -6.87 0.11
C GLY A 160 -23.62 -7.96 -0.96
N LEU A 161 -22.41 -8.23 -1.45
CA LEU A 161 -22.15 -9.36 -2.34
C LEU A 161 -22.43 -10.72 -1.68
N TYR A 162 -22.30 -10.80 -0.36
CA TYR A 162 -22.56 -12.01 0.41
C TYR A 162 -23.73 -11.81 1.38
N PRO A 163 -24.56 -12.84 1.59
CA PRO A 163 -25.71 -12.77 2.50
C PRO A 163 -25.29 -12.65 3.99
N ARG A 164 -24.02 -12.98 4.29
CA ARG A 164 -23.44 -12.97 5.64
C ARG A 164 -21.93 -12.70 5.54
N PRO A 165 -21.30 -12.10 6.58
CA PRO A 165 -19.84 -12.09 6.68
C PRO A 165 -19.28 -13.51 6.60
N TYR A 166 -18.35 -13.70 5.66
CA TYR A 166 -17.68 -14.98 5.45
C TYR A 166 -16.45 -15.18 6.35
N ARG A 167 -16.01 -14.10 7.01
CA ARG A 167 -15.06 -14.11 8.12
C ARG A 167 -15.71 -13.46 9.33
N LEU A 168 -15.32 -13.95 10.50
CA LEU A 168 -15.80 -13.49 11.80
C LEU A 168 -15.06 -12.21 12.17
N PHE A 169 -15.79 -11.17 12.57
CA PHE A 169 -15.17 -9.94 13.07
C PHE A 169 -14.49 -10.23 14.41
N ASP A 170 -13.19 -10.00 14.52
CA ASP A 170 -12.42 -10.36 15.72
C ASP A 170 -11.72 -9.14 16.33
N VAL A 171 -12.07 -8.83 17.59
CA VAL A 171 -11.40 -7.76 18.35
C VAL A 171 -9.93 -8.10 18.61
N ASP A 172 -9.58 -9.39 18.71
CA ASP A 172 -8.19 -9.79 18.89
C ASP A 172 -7.35 -9.53 17.64
N ASP A 173 -7.94 -9.61 16.45
CA ASP A 173 -7.26 -9.24 15.22
C ASP A 173 -6.93 -7.74 15.20
N LEU A 174 -7.84 -6.88 15.70
CA LEU A 174 -7.55 -5.44 15.91
C LEU A 174 -6.34 -5.23 16.84
N LEU A 175 -6.31 -5.94 17.97
CA LEU A 175 -5.23 -5.82 18.96
C LEU A 175 -3.89 -6.32 18.41
N LEU A 176 -3.87 -7.52 17.83
CA LEU A 176 -2.66 -8.17 17.32
C LEU A 176 -2.07 -7.41 16.14
N ASN A 177 -2.88 -6.99 15.18
CA ASN A 177 -2.41 -6.21 14.04
C ASN A 177 -1.94 -4.80 14.44
N THR A 178 -2.63 -4.17 15.40
CA THR A 178 -2.15 -2.88 15.93
C THR A 178 -0.81 -3.07 16.63
N ALA A 179 -0.68 -4.08 17.49
CA ALA A 179 0.57 -4.41 18.17
C ALA A 179 1.70 -4.73 17.18
N GLY A 180 1.42 -5.48 16.11
CA GLY A 180 2.36 -5.82 15.06
C GLY A 180 2.96 -4.57 14.42
N SER A 181 2.10 -3.62 14.06
CA SER A 181 2.56 -2.32 13.57
C SER A 181 3.39 -1.54 14.60
N LEU A 182 3.00 -1.53 15.88
CA LEU A 182 3.77 -0.81 16.90
C LEU A 182 5.16 -1.42 17.12
N ILE A 183 5.27 -2.76 17.05
CA ILE A 183 6.56 -3.46 17.07
C ILE A 183 7.38 -3.04 15.84
N GLY A 184 6.78 -3.04 14.65
CA GLY A 184 7.43 -2.56 13.43
C GLY A 184 7.90 -1.11 13.51
N PHE A 185 7.11 -0.24 14.14
CA PHE A 185 7.51 1.14 14.42
C PHE A 185 8.74 1.21 15.33
N GLY A 186 8.77 0.41 16.40
CA GLY A 186 9.91 0.29 17.31
C GLY A 186 11.17 -0.20 16.59
N ILE A 187 11.04 -1.23 15.74
CA ILE A 187 12.13 -1.72 14.88
C ILE A 187 12.63 -0.59 13.96
N ALA A 188 11.72 0.16 13.33
CA ALA A 188 12.11 1.25 12.44
C ALA A 188 12.81 2.41 13.16
N CYS A 189 12.50 2.69 14.42
CA CYS A 189 13.28 3.64 15.22
C CYS A 189 14.77 3.26 15.31
N LEU A 190 15.09 1.97 15.25
CA LEU A 190 16.47 1.48 15.16
C LEU A 190 17.00 1.54 13.71
N LEU A 191 16.20 1.06 12.74
CA LEU A 191 16.62 0.99 11.33
C LEU A 191 16.88 2.36 10.69
N VAL A 192 16.14 3.41 11.08
CA VAL A 192 16.31 4.78 10.56
C VAL A 192 17.74 5.30 10.81
N LYS A 193 18.47 4.76 11.79
CA LYS A 193 19.87 5.14 12.06
C LYS A 193 20.86 4.60 11.02
N VAL A 194 20.47 3.57 10.26
CA VAL A 194 21.34 2.86 9.30
C VAL A 194 20.85 3.05 7.86
N LEU A 195 19.54 3.18 7.65
CA LEU A 195 18.96 3.36 6.34
C LEU A 195 19.26 4.74 5.75
N PRO A 196 19.34 4.87 4.41
CA PRO A 196 19.54 6.18 3.76
C PRO A 196 18.45 7.17 4.14
N ASP A 197 18.79 8.43 4.43
CA ASP A 197 17.77 9.45 4.63
C ASP A 197 17.13 9.85 3.29
N LEU A 198 15.80 9.76 3.26
CA LEU A 198 14.98 9.99 2.07
C LEU A 198 14.91 11.48 1.68
N ASP A 199 15.17 12.39 2.64
CA ASP A 199 15.09 13.83 2.43
C ASP A 199 16.45 14.52 2.28
N ILE A 200 17.53 13.74 2.07
CA ILE A 200 18.87 14.29 1.81
C ILE A 200 18.82 15.24 0.60
N GLN A 201 19.21 16.48 0.85
CA GLN A 201 19.37 17.48 -0.19
C GLN A 201 20.65 17.19 -0.98
N GLN A 202 20.51 17.09 -2.30
CA GLN A 202 21.59 16.98 -3.26
C GLN A 202 21.38 18.07 -4.30
N PRO A 203 22.46 18.58 -4.92
CA PRO A 203 22.36 19.60 -5.95
C PRO A 203 21.44 19.17 -7.09
N LEU A 204 20.70 20.14 -7.64
CA LEU A 204 19.86 19.90 -8.81
C LEU A 204 20.75 19.70 -10.04
N PRO A 205 20.38 18.77 -10.94
CA PRO A 205 21.12 18.59 -12.18
C PRO A 205 21.02 19.85 -13.05
N VAL A 206 22.14 20.22 -13.68
CA VAL A 206 22.23 21.39 -14.58
C VAL A 206 21.27 21.24 -15.78
N GLN A 207 21.12 20.01 -16.29
CA GLN A 207 20.24 19.72 -17.42
C GLN A 207 19.00 18.94 -16.99
N VAL A 208 17.88 19.23 -17.64
CA VAL A 208 16.64 18.47 -17.47
C VAL A 208 16.82 17.08 -18.10
N GLY A 209 16.91 16.06 -17.25
CA GLY A 209 17.09 14.67 -17.68
C GLY A 209 15.92 14.10 -18.48
N MET A 210 16.21 13.07 -19.28
CA MET A 210 15.25 12.46 -20.22
C MET A 210 13.97 11.97 -19.54
N ILE A 211 14.07 11.32 -18.38
CA ILE A 211 12.90 10.82 -17.65
C ILE A 211 11.92 11.95 -17.32
N ARG A 212 12.40 13.11 -16.85
CA ARG A 212 11.54 14.27 -16.54
C ARG A 212 10.84 14.80 -17.79
N ARG A 213 11.53 14.80 -18.94
CA ARG A 213 10.95 15.20 -20.24
C ARG A 213 9.90 14.19 -20.72
N SER A 214 10.17 12.88 -20.57
CA SER A 214 9.22 11.83 -20.92
C SER A 214 7.94 11.89 -20.07
N ILE A 215 8.05 12.20 -18.76
CA ILE A 215 6.86 12.41 -17.92
C ILE A 215 6.10 13.67 -18.35
N ALA A 216 6.78 14.77 -18.69
CA ALA A 216 6.13 15.97 -19.21
C ALA A 216 5.32 15.63 -20.47
N PHE A 217 5.95 14.94 -21.41
CA PHE A 217 5.34 14.52 -22.67
C PHE A 217 4.17 13.55 -22.45
N GLY A 218 4.30 12.59 -21.53
CA GLY A 218 3.20 11.70 -21.17
C GLY A 218 1.99 12.43 -20.59
N VAL A 219 2.21 13.47 -19.78
CA VAL A 219 1.12 14.35 -19.30
C VAL A 219 0.47 15.10 -20.45
N ASP A 220 1.25 15.60 -21.41
CA ASP A 220 0.73 16.28 -22.59
C ASP A 220 -0.08 15.33 -23.48
N ILE A 221 0.33 14.07 -23.64
CA ILE A 221 -0.46 13.03 -24.34
C ILE A 221 -1.79 12.81 -23.63
N ILE A 222 -1.81 12.62 -22.30
CA ILE A 222 -3.05 12.41 -21.55
C ILE A 222 -3.99 13.61 -21.72
N LEU A 223 -3.45 14.84 -21.65
CA LEU A 223 -4.23 16.05 -21.88
C LEU A 223 -4.78 16.13 -23.31
N MET A 224 -3.97 15.72 -24.30
CA MET A 224 -4.39 15.66 -25.70
C MET A 224 -5.54 14.67 -25.91
N GLU A 225 -5.47 13.47 -25.32
CA GLU A 225 -6.57 12.48 -25.37
C GLU A 225 -7.85 13.03 -24.74
N ILE A 226 -7.75 13.74 -23.61
CA ILE A 226 -8.90 14.38 -22.98
C ILE A 226 -9.50 15.45 -23.91
N ILE A 227 -8.67 16.32 -24.50
CA ILE A 227 -9.14 17.38 -25.41
C ILE A 227 -9.72 16.78 -26.70
N ALA A 228 -9.14 15.70 -27.21
CA ALA A 228 -9.60 14.99 -28.40
C ALA A 228 -11.06 14.53 -28.26
N ALA A 229 -11.51 14.19 -27.06
CA ALA A 229 -12.90 13.83 -26.78
C ALA A 229 -13.90 15.00 -26.98
N PHE A 230 -13.43 16.25 -27.04
CA PHE A 230 -14.28 17.45 -27.14
C PHE A 230 -14.11 18.22 -28.45
N VAL A 231 -13.28 17.75 -29.39
CA VAL A 231 -13.05 18.42 -30.68
C VAL A 231 -13.44 17.51 -31.85
N PRO A 232 -13.90 18.06 -32.98
CA PRO A 232 -14.36 17.25 -34.12
C PRO A 232 -13.29 16.35 -34.75
N HIS A 233 -12.02 16.75 -34.67
CA HIS A 233 -10.92 16.05 -35.31
C HIS A 233 -9.70 15.96 -34.40
N PHE A 234 -9.07 14.77 -34.34
CA PHE A 234 -7.93 14.48 -33.48
C PHE A 234 -6.75 15.46 -33.68
N TYR A 235 -6.46 15.87 -34.92
CA TYR A 235 -5.38 16.80 -35.21
C TYR A 235 -5.59 18.18 -34.56
N MET A 236 -6.84 18.58 -34.25
CA MET A 236 -7.12 19.83 -33.53
C MET A 236 -6.59 19.75 -32.10
N ALA A 237 -6.76 18.61 -31.41
CA ALA A 237 -6.20 18.42 -30.07
C ALA A 237 -4.67 18.49 -30.07
N LEU A 238 -4.03 17.90 -31.09
CA LEU A 238 -2.58 17.98 -31.30
C LEU A 238 -2.12 19.43 -31.50
N LEU A 239 -2.79 20.19 -32.38
CA LEU A 239 -2.47 21.60 -32.61
C LEU A 239 -2.71 22.44 -31.35
N ILE A 240 -3.77 22.19 -30.58
CA ILE A 240 -4.03 22.90 -29.34
C ILE A 240 -2.91 22.65 -28.32
N VAL A 241 -2.58 21.38 -28.05
CA VAL A 241 -1.63 21.00 -26.99
C VAL A 241 -0.18 21.31 -27.35
N PHE A 242 0.24 21.06 -28.60
CA PHE A 242 1.64 21.16 -29.00
C PHE A 242 1.98 22.42 -29.80
N VAL A 243 1.00 23.21 -30.25
CA VAL A 243 1.23 24.48 -30.97
C VAL A 243 0.62 25.66 -30.22
N ALA A 244 -0.70 25.71 -30.04
CA ALA A 244 -1.38 26.86 -29.45
C ALA A 244 -0.96 27.12 -28.01
N VAL A 245 -0.95 26.07 -27.16
CA VAL A 245 -0.53 26.19 -25.76
C VAL A 245 0.93 26.68 -25.67
N PRO A 246 1.94 26.05 -26.31
CA PRO A 246 3.31 26.55 -26.26
C PRO A 246 3.50 27.98 -26.78
N LEU A 247 2.78 28.40 -27.82
CA LEU A 247 2.84 29.77 -28.34
C LEU A 247 2.32 30.80 -27.32
N LEU A 248 1.20 30.50 -26.67
CA LEU A 248 0.58 31.40 -25.67
C LEU A 248 1.35 31.42 -24.34
N PHE A 249 1.91 30.27 -23.98
CA PHE A 249 2.36 30.01 -22.60
C PHE A 249 3.87 29.78 -22.48
N ARG A 250 4.63 29.78 -23.58
CA ARG A 250 6.08 29.51 -23.66
C ARG A 250 6.47 28.13 -23.09
N GLY A 251 5.63 27.14 -23.35
CA GLY A 251 5.83 25.73 -22.96
C GLY A 251 4.50 24.97 -22.89
N THR A 252 4.57 23.65 -23.04
CA THR A 252 3.40 22.76 -22.90
C THR A 252 2.90 22.71 -21.45
N PHE A 253 1.72 22.13 -21.24
CA PHE A 253 1.17 21.96 -19.89
C PHE A 253 2.08 21.07 -19.04
N GLY A 254 2.54 19.94 -19.57
CA GLY A 254 3.45 19.01 -18.89
C GLY A 254 4.78 19.65 -18.55
N GLN A 255 5.36 20.45 -19.46
CA GLN A 255 6.58 21.21 -19.19
C GLN A 255 6.41 22.17 -18.01
N LYS A 256 5.31 22.94 -18.00
CA LYS A 256 4.99 23.86 -16.91
C LYS A 256 4.73 23.13 -15.59
N LEU A 257 3.96 22.04 -15.64
CA LEU A 257 3.64 21.22 -14.49
C LEU A 257 4.91 20.71 -13.80
N LEU A 258 5.91 20.31 -14.60
CA LEU A 258 7.20 19.83 -14.14
C LEU A 258 8.26 20.93 -14.02
N LYS A 259 7.93 22.22 -14.10
CA LYS A 259 8.88 23.35 -13.99
C LYS A 259 10.07 23.24 -14.96
N ILE A 260 9.84 22.74 -16.17
CA ILE A 260 10.83 22.70 -17.26
C ILE A 260 10.81 24.07 -17.93
N LYS A 261 11.96 24.74 -17.99
CA LYS A 261 12.15 25.96 -18.76
C LYS A 261 12.93 25.63 -20.03
N ILE A 262 12.45 26.14 -21.15
CA ILE A 262 13.22 26.15 -22.40
C ILE A 262 14.03 27.43 -22.36
N GLU A 263 15.34 27.33 -22.12
CA GLU A 263 16.23 28.45 -22.35
C GLU A 263 16.44 28.56 -23.86
N ALA A 264 16.12 29.72 -24.43
CA ALA A 264 16.50 30.00 -25.80
C ALA A 264 18.03 30.01 -25.82
N GLY A 265 18.63 29.05 -26.54
CA GLY A 265 20.07 29.04 -26.75
C GLY A 265 20.51 30.40 -27.28
N ARG A 266 21.51 31.00 -26.63
CA ARG A 266 22.26 32.10 -27.22
C ARG A 266 23.14 31.58 -28.34
#